data_AF-A0A3D3YV01-F1
#
_entry.id   AF-A0A3D3YV01-F1
#
_cell.length_a   1.000
_cell.length_b   1.000
_cell.length_c   1.000
_cell.angle_alpha   90.00
_cell.angle_beta   90.00
_cell.angle_gamma   90.00
#
_symmetry.space_group_name_H-M   'P 1'
#
loop_
_entity.id
_entity.type
_entity.pdbx_description
1 polymer ?
#
loop_
_entity_poly.entity_id
_entity_poly.type
_entity_poly.pdbx_seq_one_letter_code
_entity_poly.pdbx_strand_id
1 'polypeptide(L)'
;AWPTAEIAVMGSEGGVNIIYRKEIAAASDPSAKRAELIARYEEEFSTPYLAAERGYVDDVIEPADTRRKVIQALRMLRTKREQVPARKHGNIPL
;
A
#
# COMPACT_ATOMS: atom_id res chain seq x y z
N ALA A 1 -8.99 0.68 3.80
CA ALA A 1 -8.78 0.36 2.37
C ALA A 1 -9.97 -0.45 1.86
N TRP A 2 -10.18 -0.53 0.54
CA TRP A 2 -11.11 -1.50 -0.05
C TRP A 2 -10.43 -2.86 -0.24
N PRO A 3 -11.18 -3.95 -0.44
CA PRO A 3 -10.58 -5.27 -0.68
C PRO A 3 -9.75 -5.32 -1.96
N THR A 4 -10.06 -4.46 -2.94
CA THR A 4 -9.35 -4.33 -4.22
C THR A 4 -8.17 -3.36 -4.18
N ALA A 5 -7.80 -2.84 -3.01
CA ALA A 5 -6.72 -1.86 -2.91
C ALA A 5 -5.35 -2.57 -2.90
N GLU A 6 -4.49 -2.17 -3.82
CA GLU A 6 -3.11 -2.65 -3.90
C GLU A 6 -2.18 -1.64 -3.24
N ILE A 7 -1.49 -2.05 -2.17
CA ILE A 7 -0.60 -1.18 -1.39
C ILE A 7 0.80 -1.78 -1.43
N ALA A 8 1.62 -1.28 -2.36
CA ALA A 8 3.00 -1.72 -2.54
C ALA A 8 3.97 -0.53 -2.66
N VAL A 9 5.24 -0.77 -2.34
CA VAL A 9 6.33 0.22 -2.47
C VAL A 9 6.56 0.60 -3.94
N MET A 10 6.39 -0.39 -4.83
CA MET A 10 6.51 -0.26 -6.28
C MET A 10 5.69 -1.35 -6.96
N GLY A 11 5.47 -1.23 -8.27
CA GLY A 11 4.77 -2.25 -9.05
C GLY A 11 5.45 -3.63 -8.97
N SER A 12 4.63 -4.68 -8.96
CA SER A 12 5.03 -6.10 -8.84
C SER A 12 6.15 -6.49 -9.81
N GLU A 13 5.98 -6.15 -11.09
CA GLU A 13 6.98 -6.43 -12.13
C GLU A 13 8.34 -5.77 -11.85
N GLY A 14 8.33 -4.50 -11.42
CA GLY A 14 9.54 -3.75 -11.08
C GLY A 14 10.24 -4.31 -9.84
N GLY A 15 9.47 -4.65 -8.82
CA GLY A 15 9.97 -5.25 -7.57
C GLY A 15 10.62 -6.62 -7.82
N VAL A 16 9.93 -7.49 -8.55
CA VAL A 16 10.43 -8.84 -8.86
C VAL A 16 11.73 -8.80 -9.65
N ASN A 17 11.82 -7.90 -10.63
CA ASN A 17 13.03 -7.73 -11.44
C ASN A 17 14.26 -7.28 -10.66
N ILE A 18 14.07 -6.61 -9.53
CA ILE A 18 15.16 -6.16 -8.66
C ILE A 18 15.48 -7.24 -7.62
N ILE A 19 14.47 -7.75 -6.92
CA ILE A 19 14.61 -8.68 -5.80
C ILE A 19 15.10 -10.06 -6.29
N TYR A 20 14.47 -10.59 -7.33
CA TYR A 20 14.73 -11.94 -7.84
C TYR A 20 15.62 -11.97 -9.09
N ARG A 21 16.33 -10.87 -9.37
CA ARG A 21 17.18 -10.73 -10.57
C ARG A 21 18.10 -11.92 -10.80
N LYS A 22 18.75 -12.41 -9.73
CA LYS A 22 19.71 -13.53 -9.80
C LYS A 22 19.02 -14.87 -10.04
N GLU A 23 17.86 -15.08 -9.42
CA GLU A 23 17.08 -16.32 -9.55
C GLU A 23 16.49 -16.45 -10.95
N ILE A 24 15.95 -15.35 -11.48
CA ILE A 24 15.45 -15.28 -12.86
C ILE A 24 16.57 -15.53 -13.86
N ALA A 25 17.76 -14.95 -13.64
CA ALA A 25 18.91 -15.14 -14.54
C ALA A 25 19.51 -16.55 -14.48
N ALA A 26 19.36 -17.26 -13.36
CA ALA A 26 19.86 -18.63 -13.18
C ALA A 26 18.85 -19.70 -13.63
N ALA A 27 17.60 -19.31 -13.93
CA ALA A 27 16.54 -20.23 -14.35
C ALA A 27 16.77 -20.75 -15.77
N SER A 28 16.36 -21.99 -16.02
CA SER A 28 16.36 -22.58 -17.37
C SER A 28 15.39 -21.87 -18.32
N ASP A 29 14.27 -21.38 -17.79
CA ASP A 29 13.33 -20.48 -18.48
C ASP A 29 13.11 -19.21 -17.64
N PRO A 30 13.89 -18.15 -17.89
CA PRO A 30 13.76 -16.88 -17.19
C PRO A 30 12.39 -16.22 -17.35
N SER A 31 11.72 -16.43 -18.49
CA SER A 31 10.42 -15.81 -18.78
C SER A 31 9.34 -16.46 -17.92
N ALA A 32 9.28 -17.80 -17.92
CA ALA A 32 8.34 -18.54 -17.07
C ALA A 32 8.60 -18.28 -15.59
N LYS A 33 9.87 -18.26 -15.15
CA LYS A 33 10.19 -18.01 -13.74
C LYS A 33 9.83 -16.58 -13.30
N ARG A 34 10.02 -15.59 -14.18
CA ARG A 34 9.58 -14.22 -13.92
C ARG A 34 8.06 -14.16 -13.73
N ALA A 35 7.29 -14.77 -14.64
CA ALA A 35 5.83 -14.75 -14.57
C ALA A 35 5.30 -15.41 -13.28
N GLU A 36 5.89 -16.54 -12.87
CA GLU A 36 5.60 -17.22 -11.60
C GLU A 36 5.86 -16.30 -10.39
N LEU A 37 7.02 -15.65 -10.36
CA LEU A 37 7.40 -14.77 -9.25
C LEU A 37 6.56 -13.49 -9.20
N ILE A 38 6.12 -12.95 -10.35
CA ILE A 38 5.18 -11.82 -10.40
C ILE A 38 3.84 -12.21 -9.80
N ALA A 39 3.25 -13.33 -10.26
CA ALA A 39 1.96 -13.79 -9.75
C ALA A 39 2.02 -14.03 -8.23
N ARG A 40 3.10 -14.66 -7.76
CA ARG A 40 3.32 -14.88 -6.33
C ARG A 40 3.48 -13.56 -5.56
N TYR A 41 4.25 -12.62 -6.10
CA TYR A 41 4.46 -11.33 -5.44
C TYR A 41 3.15 -10.52 -5.37
N GLU A 42 2.31 -10.59 -6.40
CA GLU A 42 0.99 -9.95 -6.38
C GLU A 42 0.08 -10.57 -5.32
N GLU A 43 0.05 -11.90 -5.23
CA GLU A 43 -0.77 -12.60 -4.23
C GLU A 43 -0.31 -12.32 -2.79
N GLU A 44 1.00 -12.27 -2.56
CA GLU A 44 1.56 -12.05 -1.21
C GLU A 44 1.55 -10.57 -0.80
N PHE A 45 1.85 -9.64 -1.72
CA PHE A 45 2.13 -8.24 -1.38
C PHE A 45 1.14 -7.24 -1.97
N SER A 46 0.45 -7.54 -3.08
CA SER A 46 -0.55 -6.63 -3.67
C SER A 46 -1.91 -6.79 -2.98
N THR A 47 -1.91 -6.78 -1.65
CA THR A 47 -3.13 -6.92 -0.84
C THR A 47 -3.22 -5.79 0.19
N PRO A 48 -4.45 -5.36 0.57
CA PRO A 48 -4.63 -4.31 1.57
C PRO A 48 -4.35 -4.82 2.99
N TYR A 49 -4.32 -6.14 3.19
CA TYR A 49 -4.23 -6.78 4.50
C TYR A 49 -2.86 -6.59 5.13
N LEU A 50 -1.78 -6.64 4.36
CA LEU A 50 -0.44 -6.42 4.89
C LEU A 50 -0.27 -5.02 5.50
N ALA A 51 -0.91 -4.02 4.89
CA ALA A 51 -0.93 -2.65 5.43
C ALA A 51 -1.82 -2.53 6.68
N ALA A 52 -2.89 -3.32 6.75
CA ALA A 52 -3.78 -3.38 7.91
C ALA A 52 -3.10 -4.07 9.11
N GLU A 53 -2.39 -5.19 8.90
CA GLU A 53 -1.61 -5.90 9.94
C GLU A 53 -0.56 -5.00 10.61
N ARG A 54 0.03 -4.08 9.85
CA ARG A 54 1.02 -3.11 10.35
C ARG A 54 0.39 -1.86 10.96
N GLY A 55 -0.93 -1.71 10.90
CA GLY A 55 -1.64 -0.52 11.38
C GLY A 55 -1.42 0.73 10.54
N TYR A 56 -0.95 0.60 9.29
CA TYR A 56 -0.88 1.74 8.35
C TYR A 56 -2.28 2.11 7.83
N VAL A 57 -3.16 1.12 7.79
CA VAL A 57 -4.57 1.26 7.45
C VAL A 57 -5.39 0.77 8.65
N ASP A 58 -6.35 1.58 9.10
CA ASP A 58 -7.17 1.23 10.28
C ASP A 58 -8.09 0.01 10.04
N ASP A 59 -8.59 -0.16 8.80
CA ASP A 59 -9.58 -1.19 8.48
C ASP A 59 -9.66 -1.49 6.96
N VAL A 60 -10.04 -2.72 6.60
CA VAL A 60 -10.41 -3.12 5.23
C VAL A 60 -11.93 -3.23 5.16
N ILE A 61 -12.57 -2.34 4.39
CA ILE A 61 -14.03 -2.17 4.38
C ILE A 61 -14.61 -2.49 3.01
N GLU A 62 -15.85 -2.98 2.98
CA GLU A 62 -16.61 -3.10 1.73
C GLU A 62 -16.81 -1.73 1.05
N PRO A 63 -16.73 -1.63 -0.28
CA PRO A 63 -16.90 -0.35 -0.98
C PRO A 63 -18.21 0.38 -0.64
N ALA A 64 -19.30 -0.38 -0.44
CA ALA A 64 -20.60 0.16 -0.05
C ALA A 64 -20.60 0.85 1.33
N ASP A 65 -19.70 0.45 2.23
CA ASP A 65 -19.60 0.99 3.59
C ASP A 65 -18.82 2.30 3.69
N THR A 66 -18.18 2.72 2.60
CA THR A 66 -17.31 3.92 2.56
C THR A 66 -17.99 5.14 3.14
N ARG A 67 -19.23 5.44 2.72
CA ARG A 67 -19.99 6.61 3.21
C ARG A 67 -20.19 6.54 4.73
N ARG A 68 -20.54 5.38 5.26
CA ARG A 68 -20.78 5.16 6.69
C ARG A 68 -19.50 5.41 7.50
N LYS A 69 -18.38 4.83 7.06
CA LYS A 69 -17.06 4.96 7.73
C LYS A 69 -16.56 6.40 7.72
N VAL A 70 -16.68 7.11 6.58
CA VAL A 70 -16.30 8.53 6.48
C VAL A 70 -17.11 9.40 7.43
N ILE A 71 -18.44 9.21 7.50
CA ILE A 71 -19.29 9.98 8.42
C ILE A 71 -18.90 9.76 9.88
N GLN A 72 -18.62 8.51 10.27
CA GLN A 72 -18.20 8.18 11.63
C GLN A 72 -16.86 8.84 11.97
N ALA A 73 -15.86 8.73 11.09
CA ALA A 73 -14.55 9.34 11.28
C ALA A 73 -14.64 10.86 11.41
N LEU A 74 -15.41 11.53 10.54
CA LEU A 74 -15.59 12.98 10.59
C LEU A 74 -16.29 13.45 11.88
N ARG A 75 -17.28 12.68 12.38
CA ARG A 75 -17.93 12.99 13.66
C ARG A 75 -16.95 12.89 14.83
N MET A 76 -16.13 11.84 14.86
CA MET A 76 -15.09 11.65 15.88
C MET A 76 -14.05 12.77 15.83
N LEU A 77 -13.60 13.15 14.64
CA LEU A 77 -12.54 14.14 14.42
C LEU A 77 -13.01 15.60 14.58
N ARG A 78 -14.31 15.85 14.77
CA ARG A 78 -14.91 17.20 14.84
C ARG A 78 -14.22 18.14 15.83
N THR A 79 -13.71 17.60 16.94
CA THR A 79 -13.06 18.39 18.00
C THR A 79 -11.55 18.21 18.06
N LYS A 80 -10.94 17.57 17.05
CA LYS A 80 -9.48 17.41 16.99
C LYS A 80 -8.80 18.79 16.96
N ARG A 81 -7.75 18.94 17.78
CA ARG A 81 -6.84 20.09 17.80
C ARG A 81 -5.42 19.55 17.79
N GLU A 82 -4.60 20.06 16.88
CA GLU A 82 -3.21 19.64 16.72
C GLU A 82 -2.32 20.86 16.88
N GLN A 83 -1.26 20.72 17.68
CA GLN A 83 -0.28 21.78 17.87
C GLN A 83 0.88 21.54 16.90
N VAL A 84 1.29 22.59 16.21
CA VAL A 84 2.44 22.58 15.31
C VAL A 84 3.54 23.50 15.86
N PRO A 85 4.83 23.20 15.62
CA PRO A 85 5.92 24.06 16.07
C PRO A 85 5.80 25.51 15.57
N ALA A 86 6.15 26.48 16.42
CA ALA A 86 6.08 27.90 16.08
C ALA A 86 7.10 28.25 14.99
N ARG A 87 6.63 28.86 13.90
CA ARG A 87 7.43 29.33 12.76
C ARG A 87 6.69 30.44 12.00
N LYS A 88 7.42 31.30 11.27
CA LYS A 88 6.80 32.35 10.41
C LYS A 88 5.98 31.74 9.27
N HIS A 89 6.56 30.75 8.59
CA HIS A 89 5.94 29.94 7.54
C HIS A 89 6.78 28.66 7.35
N GLY A 90 6.27 27.71 6.54
CA GLY A 90 7.06 26.56 6.07
C GLY A 90 8.01 26.93 4.93
N ASN A 91 8.84 25.97 4.50
CA ASN A 91 9.65 26.06 3.29
C ASN A 91 9.28 24.90 2.37
N ILE A 92 8.17 25.04 1.65
CA ILE A 92 7.74 24.04 0.67
C ILE A 92 8.69 24.09 -0.54
N PRO A 93 9.10 22.95 -1.13
CA PRO A 93 9.88 22.96 -2.37
C PRO A 93 9.19 23.81 -3.45
N LEU A 94 9.95 24.68 -4.12
CA LEU A 94 9.51 25.52 -5.24
C LEU A 94 9.83 24.87 -6.59
#